data_AF-A0A5K1BBL2-F1
#
_entry.id   AF-A0A5K1BBL2-F1
#
_cell.length_a   1.000
_cell.length_b   1.000
_cell.length_c   1.000
_cell.angle_alpha   90.00
_cell.angle_beta   90.00
_cell.angle_gamma   90.00
#
_symmetry.space_group_name_H-M   'P 1'
#
loop_
_entity.id
_entity.type
_entity.pdbx_description
1 polymer ?
#
loop_
_entity_poly.entity_id
_entity_poly.type
_entity_poly.pdbx_seq_one_letter_code
_entity_poly.pdbx_strand_id
1 'polypeptide(L)'
;VKDFWPRYWGGAVILDSNMGFFKALGGGKVIRHNFVTGFLLNPQAIANYWRAKATGLDSNVNGDGNVNGGLFVVASGKSGVAYQFVERNFGDWAPIAEVIEICSRLQVLAVLIFPVDQLVSSHDHGASFSA
;
A
#
# COMPACT_ATOMS: atom_id res chain seq x y z
N VAL A 1 13.83 4.85 -3.21
CA VAL A 1 13.95 4.13 -1.91
C VAL A 1 14.56 5.02 -0.84
N LYS A 2 15.76 5.60 -1.06
CA LYS A 2 16.43 6.47 -0.09
C LYS A 2 15.60 7.68 0.36
N ASP A 3 14.76 8.22 -0.52
CA ASP A 3 13.90 9.37 -0.21
C ASP A 3 12.74 9.03 0.74
N PHE A 4 12.42 7.74 0.92
CA PHE A 4 11.21 7.30 1.63
C PHE A 4 11.49 6.39 2.84
N TRP A 5 12.45 5.46 2.72
CA TRP A 5 12.82 4.53 3.79
C TRP A 5 14.14 4.95 4.44
N PRO A 6 14.26 4.92 5.78
CA PRO A 6 13.28 4.42 6.76
C PRO A 6 12.30 5.47 7.29
N ARG A 7 12.36 6.71 6.79
CA ARG A 7 11.66 7.86 7.39
C ARG A 7 10.14 7.71 7.44
N TYR A 8 9.52 7.18 6.38
CA TYR A 8 8.07 7.11 6.25
C TYR A 8 7.51 5.67 6.35
N TRP A 9 8.34 4.68 6.06
CA TRP A 9 7.95 3.26 6.11
C TRP A 9 8.85 2.51 7.08
N GLY A 10 8.25 1.89 8.09
CA GLY A 10 8.94 0.94 8.97
C GLY A 10 9.06 -0.44 8.32
N GLY A 11 9.86 -1.33 8.95
CA GLY A 11 10.05 -2.69 8.46
C GLY A 11 10.93 -2.79 7.20
N ALA A 12 10.61 -3.74 6.33
CA ALA A 12 11.41 -4.08 5.15
C ALA A 12 10.86 -3.46 3.86
N VAL A 13 11.76 -3.06 2.96
CA VAL A 13 11.43 -2.68 1.58
C VAL A 13 11.84 -3.83 0.67
N ILE A 14 10.88 -4.37 -0.09
CA ILE A 14 11.07 -5.53 -0.96
C ILE A 14 10.82 -5.11 -2.40
N LEU A 15 11.71 -5.52 -3.31
CA LEU A 15 11.54 -5.32 -4.74
C LEU A 15 10.72 -6.46 -5.34
N ASP A 16 9.56 -6.13 -5.90
CA ASP A 16 8.72 -7.05 -6.67
C ASP A 16 9.02 -6.94 -8.17
N SER A 17 10.10 -7.58 -8.62
CA SER A 17 10.54 -7.55 -10.02
C SER A 17 9.50 -8.15 -10.99
N ASN A 18 8.61 -9.03 -10.50
CA ASN A 18 7.60 -9.71 -11.33
C ASN A 18 6.29 -8.91 -11.45
N MET A 19 6.20 -7.76 -10.78
CA MET A 19 4.98 -6.96 -10.66
C MET A 19 3.79 -7.76 -10.12
N GLY A 20 4.04 -8.76 -9.27
CA GLY A 20 3.01 -9.59 -8.64
C GLY A 20 1.99 -8.78 -7.85
N PHE A 21 2.42 -7.73 -7.14
CA PHE A 21 1.56 -6.78 -6.43
C PHE A 21 0.54 -6.13 -7.37
N PHE A 22 1.01 -5.54 -8.47
CA PHE A 22 0.15 -4.88 -9.45
C PHE A 22 -0.77 -5.86 -10.19
N LYS A 23 -0.27 -7.06 -10.50
CA LYS A 23 -1.08 -8.14 -11.08
C LYS A 23 -2.18 -8.59 -10.13
N ALA A 24 -1.89 -8.72 -8.83
CA ALA A 24 -2.89 -9.08 -7.84
C ALA A 24 -4.01 -8.03 -7.75
N LEU A 25 -3.67 -6.74 -7.84
CA LEU A 25 -4.65 -5.66 -7.90
C LEU A 25 -5.55 -5.77 -9.15
N GLY A 26 -5.00 -6.21 -10.28
CA GLY A 26 -5.69 -6.33 -11.56
C GLY A 26 -6.18 -7.71 -11.96
N GLY A 27 -6.42 -8.62 -11.00
CA GLY A 27 -6.98 -9.95 -11.29
C GLY A 27 -6.06 -10.82 -12.17
N GLY A 28 -4.75 -10.72 -11.96
CA GLY A 28 -3.72 -11.44 -12.70
C GLY A 28 -3.05 -10.66 -13.83
N LYS A 29 -3.51 -9.43 -14.10
CA LYS A 29 -2.93 -8.54 -15.13
C LYS A 29 -2.54 -7.20 -14.52
N VAL A 30 -1.51 -6.57 -15.07
CA VAL A 30 -1.13 -5.20 -14.67
C VAL A 30 -2.14 -4.23 -15.28
N ILE A 31 -2.86 -3.50 -14.43
CA ILE A 31 -3.76 -2.43 -14.88
C ILE A 31 -2.92 -1.26 -15.35
N ARG A 32 -3.21 -0.76 -16.55
CA ARG A 32 -2.55 0.39 -17.14
C ARG A 32 -3.58 1.33 -17.74
N HIS A 33 -3.32 2.61 -17.65
CA HIS A 33 -4.08 3.63 -18.37
C HIS A 33 -3.20 4.32 -19.40
N ASN A 34 -3.80 4.65 -20.54
CA ASN A 34 -3.15 5.50 -21.52
C ASN A 34 -3.17 6.94 -21.01
N PHE A 35 -2.05 7.65 -21.11
CA PHE A 35 -1.95 9.02 -20.61
C PHE A 35 -2.96 9.98 -21.25
N VAL A 36 -3.24 9.86 -22.55
CA VAL A 36 -4.16 10.78 -23.24
C VAL A 36 -5.60 10.57 -22.75
N THR A 37 -6.09 9.33 -22.81
CA THR A 37 -7.49 9.04 -22.45
C THR A 37 -7.71 8.95 -20.95
N GLY A 38 -6.73 8.44 -20.20
CA GLY A 38 -6.81 8.25 -18.76
C GLY A 38 -6.52 9.50 -17.96
N PHE A 39 -5.72 10.45 -18.48
CA PHE A 39 -5.35 11.69 -17.79
C PHE A 39 -5.89 12.94 -18.49
N LEU A 40 -5.45 13.25 -19.71
CA LEU A 40 -5.78 14.53 -20.38
C LEU A 40 -7.28 14.70 -20.66
N LEU A 41 -7.97 13.62 -20.99
CA LEU A 41 -9.41 13.62 -21.26
C LEU A 41 -10.26 13.22 -20.04
N ASN A 42 -9.63 12.99 -18.89
CA ASN A 42 -10.32 12.54 -17.68
C ASN A 42 -10.40 13.67 -16.64
N PRO A 43 -11.56 14.31 -16.44
CA PRO A 43 -11.70 15.41 -15.49
C PRO A 43 -11.42 14.98 -14.04
N GLN A 44 -11.68 13.71 -13.68
CA GLN A 44 -11.39 13.20 -12.35
C GLN A 44 -9.88 13.10 -12.11
N ALA A 45 -9.12 12.59 -13.08
CA ALA A 45 -7.66 12.51 -13.00
C ALA A 45 -7.02 13.90 -12.91
N ILE A 46 -7.54 14.89 -13.65
CA ILE A 46 -7.09 16.28 -13.57
C ILE A 46 -7.38 16.86 -12.18
N ALA A 47 -8.58 16.64 -11.62
CA ALA A 47 -8.91 17.08 -10.27
C ALA A 47 -8.01 16.42 -9.21
N ASN A 48 -7.68 15.14 -9.37
CA ASN A 48 -6.75 14.42 -8.51
C ASN A 48 -5.34 15.03 -8.56
N TYR A 49 -4.85 15.37 -9.76
CA TYR A 49 -3.56 16.04 -9.92
C TYR A 49 -3.51 17.38 -9.17
N TRP A 50 -4.54 18.22 -9.30
CA TRP A 50 -4.59 19.49 -8.58
C TRP A 50 -4.67 19.29 -7.06
N ARG A 51 -5.44 18.30 -6.59
CA ARG A 51 -5.50 17.93 -5.17
C ARG A 51 -4.14 17.49 -4.65
N ALA A 52 -3.40 16.70 -5.41
CA ALA A 52 -2.05 16.28 -5.06
C ALA A 52 -1.09 17.48 -4.97
N LYS A 53 -1.12 18.38 -5.96
CA LYS A 53 -0.28 19.61 -5.95
C LYS A 53 -0.60 20.53 -4.77
N ALA A 54 -1.86 20.62 -4.35
CA ALA A 54 -2.27 21.44 -3.22
C ALA A 54 -1.69 20.97 -1.87
N THR A 55 -1.19 19.73 -1.76
CA THR A 55 -0.52 19.25 -0.54
C THR A 55 0.86 19.87 -0.30
N GLY A 56 1.46 20.47 -1.34
CA GLY A 56 2.82 21.01 -1.26
C GLY A 56 3.92 19.95 -1.12
N LEU A 57 3.59 18.65 -1.24
CA LEU A 57 4.55 17.56 -1.17
C LEU A 57 5.25 17.35 -2.52
N ASP A 58 6.54 17.04 -2.47
CA ASP A 58 7.29 16.64 -3.64
C ASP A 58 6.71 15.35 -4.24
N SER A 59 6.37 15.41 -5.52
CA SER A 59 5.77 14.28 -6.24
C SER A 59 6.87 13.38 -6.78
N ASN A 60 6.76 12.06 -6.57
CA ASN A 60 7.63 11.09 -7.22
C ASN A 60 7.04 10.69 -8.58
N VAL A 61 7.57 11.26 -9.66
CA VAL A 61 7.14 10.96 -11.05
C VAL A 61 8.12 10.05 -11.79
N ASN A 62 9.16 9.55 -11.10
CA ASN A 62 10.15 8.67 -11.71
C ASN A 62 9.62 7.23 -11.76
N GLY A 63 9.28 6.76 -12.96
CA GLY A 63 8.82 5.40 -13.19
C GLY A 63 7.94 5.26 -14.43
N ASP A 64 7.31 4.09 -14.56
CA ASP A 64 6.31 3.79 -15.58
C ASP A 64 4.98 4.45 -15.20
N GLY A 65 4.81 5.72 -15.54
CA GLY A 65 3.67 6.57 -15.17
C GLY A 65 2.31 6.15 -15.75
N ASN A 66 2.21 4.96 -16.34
CA ASN A 66 0.99 4.40 -16.90
C ASN A 66 0.45 3.21 -16.10
N VAL A 67 1.20 2.68 -15.13
CA VAL A 67 0.75 1.57 -14.26
C VAL A 67 -0.09 2.12 -13.13
N ASN A 68 -1.29 1.56 -12.94
CA ASN A 68 -2.13 1.93 -11.81
C ASN A 68 -1.59 1.31 -10.52
N GLY A 69 -1.61 2.09 -9.46
CA GLY A 69 -1.31 1.67 -8.11
C GLY A 69 -2.52 1.07 -7.38
N GLY A 70 -2.33 0.96 -6.08
CA GLY A 70 -3.33 0.46 -5.16
C GLY A 70 -2.72 0.24 -3.77
N LEU A 71 -3.51 -0.33 -2.89
CA LEU A 71 -3.13 -0.61 -1.51
C LEU A 71 -3.71 -1.97 -1.12
N PHE A 72 -2.89 -2.78 -0.44
CA PHE A 72 -3.35 -3.91 0.32
C PHE A 72 -3.05 -3.67 1.80
N VAL A 73 -4.02 -3.95 2.67
CA VAL A 73 -3.75 -4.15 4.11
C VAL A 73 -3.83 -5.65 4.36
N VAL A 74 -2.73 -6.22 4.81
CA VAL A 74 -2.61 -7.66 5.08
C VAL A 74 -2.58 -7.88 6.59
N ALA A 75 -3.50 -8.71 7.08
CA ALA A 75 -3.56 -9.08 8.48
C ALA A 75 -2.46 -10.11 8.81
N SER A 76 -2.04 -10.15 10.08
CA SER A 76 -1.01 -11.08 10.54
C SER A 76 -1.43 -12.54 10.40
N GLY A 77 -0.46 -13.44 10.22
CA GLY A 77 -0.69 -14.88 10.17
C GLY A 77 -1.43 -15.34 8.90
N LYS A 78 -2.42 -16.22 9.07
CA LYS A 78 -3.18 -16.83 7.95
C LYS A 78 -4.43 -16.06 7.57
N SER A 79 -4.64 -14.87 8.12
CA SER A 79 -5.85 -14.07 7.91
C SER A 79 -5.93 -13.41 6.52
N GLY A 80 -4.79 -13.29 5.82
CA GLY A 80 -4.76 -12.81 4.44
C GLY A 80 -5.04 -11.31 4.31
N VAL A 81 -5.64 -10.92 3.19
CA VAL A 81 -5.93 -9.52 2.85
C VAL A 81 -7.18 -9.04 3.61
N ALA A 82 -7.01 -8.04 4.46
CA ALA A 82 -8.10 -7.42 5.22
C ALA A 82 -8.74 -6.25 4.47
N TYR A 83 -7.99 -5.58 3.59
CA TYR A 83 -8.48 -4.49 2.77
C TYR A 83 -7.71 -4.40 1.46
N GLN A 84 -8.42 -4.00 0.40
CA GLN A 84 -7.86 -3.75 -0.92
C GLN A 84 -8.46 -2.47 -1.49
N PHE A 85 -7.58 -1.61 -1.99
CA PHE A 85 -7.93 -0.49 -2.83
C PHE A 85 -7.20 -0.59 -4.16
N VAL A 86 -7.93 -0.39 -5.26
CA VAL A 86 -7.38 -0.37 -6.62
C VAL A 86 -7.61 1.02 -7.18
N GLU A 87 -6.53 1.68 -7.63
CA GLU A 87 -6.61 2.96 -8.30
C GLU A 87 -7.41 2.81 -9.61
N ARG A 88 -8.54 3.53 -9.73
CA ARG A 88 -9.43 3.45 -10.91
C ARG A 88 -9.17 4.57 -11.92
N ASN A 89 -8.72 5.72 -11.45
CA ASN A 89 -8.27 6.85 -12.25
C ASN A 89 -6.91 7.30 -11.73
N PHE A 90 -6.10 7.90 -12.60
CA PHE A 90 -4.83 8.47 -12.18
C PHE A 90 -4.98 9.42 -10.98
N GLY A 91 -4.16 9.19 -9.96
CA GLY A 91 -4.11 9.95 -8.73
C GLY A 91 -5.25 9.65 -7.74
N ASP A 92 -6.04 8.59 -7.93
CA ASP A 92 -6.98 8.18 -6.88
C ASP A 92 -6.18 7.67 -5.66
N TRP A 93 -6.57 8.10 -4.46
CA TRP A 93 -5.96 7.67 -3.20
C TRP A 93 -6.90 6.73 -2.46
N ALA A 94 -6.32 5.76 -1.76
CA ALA A 94 -7.08 4.93 -0.84
C ALA A 94 -7.77 5.84 0.22
N PRO A 95 -9.07 5.64 0.51
CA PRO A 95 -9.77 6.39 1.54
C PRO A 95 -9.07 6.26 2.89
N ILE A 96 -8.42 7.34 3.34
CA ILE A 96 -7.56 7.32 4.53
C ILE A 96 -8.34 6.87 5.78
N ALA A 97 -9.59 7.32 5.92
CA ALA A 97 -10.45 6.92 7.04
C ALA A 97 -10.69 5.41 7.09
N GLU A 98 -11.00 4.78 5.95
CA GLU A 98 -11.20 3.32 5.87
C GLU A 98 -9.90 2.57 6.20
N VAL A 99 -8.77 3.04 5.65
CA VAL A 99 -7.46 2.43 5.92
C VAL A 99 -7.11 2.50 7.40
N ILE A 100 -7.30 3.66 8.04
CA ILE A 100 -7.06 3.83 9.48
C ILE A 100 -8.00 2.94 10.30
N GLU A 101 -9.27 2.85 9.93
CA GLU A 101 -10.24 2.02 10.64
C GLU A 101 -9.84 0.53 10.60
N ILE A 102 -9.53 0.00 9.42
CA ILE A 102 -9.09 -1.38 9.26
C ILE A 102 -7.79 -1.65 10.03
N CYS A 103 -6.79 -0.76 9.91
CA CYS A 103 -5.52 -0.90 10.64
C CYS A 103 -5.75 -0.90 12.16
N SER A 104 -6.61 -0.02 12.67
CA SER A 104 -6.95 0.07 14.09
C SER A 104 -7.62 -1.21 14.59
N ARG A 105 -8.54 -1.79 13.81
CA ARG A 105 -9.20 -3.06 14.14
C ARG A 105 -8.20 -4.23 14.18
N LEU A 106 -7.24 -4.26 13.26
CA LEU A 106 -6.19 -5.28 13.23
C LEU A 106 -5.22 -5.17 14.41
N GLN A 107 -4.87 -3.95 14.81
CA GLN A 107 -4.01 -3.71 15.98
C GLN A 107 -4.67 -4.18 17.28
N VAL A 108 -5.97 -3.89 17.46
CA VAL A 108 -6.72 -4.36 18.64
C VAL A 108 -6.75 -5.89 18.71
N LEU A 109 -6.99 -6.56 17.57
CA LEU A 109 -6.93 -8.03 17.51
C LEU A 109 -5.55 -8.57 17.88
N ALA A 110 -4.47 -7.93 17.43
CA ALA A 110 -3.11 -8.35 17.78
C ALA A 110 -2.86 -8.26 19.29
N VAL A 111 -3.33 -7.20 19.96
CA VAL A 111 -3.20 -7.02 21.42
C VAL A 111 -4.07 -8.02 22.20
N LEU A 112 -5.25 -8.36 21.69
CA LEU A 112 -6.13 -9.35 22.33
C LEU A 112 -5.61 -10.79 22.20
N ILE A 113 -4.97 -11.11 21.07
CA ILE A 113 -4.44 -12.46 20.80
C ILE A 113 -3.04 -12.64 21.42
N PHE A 114 -2.23 -11.59 21.40
CA PHE A 114 -0.90 -11.56 22.00
C PHE A 114 -0.83 -10.42 23.02
N PRO A 115 -0.98 -10.71 24.33
CA PRO A 115 -0.77 -9.73 25.37
C PRO A 115 0.60 -9.07 25.18
N VAL A 116 0.70 -7.75 25.41
CA VAL A 116 1.89 -6.92 25.16
C VAL A 116 3.17 -7.53 25.77
N ASP A 117 3.03 -8.24 26.88
CA ASP A 117 4.12 -8.92 27.60
C ASP A 117 4.78 -10.04 26.77
N GLN A 118 4.06 -10.65 25.82
CA GLN A 118 4.59 -11.69 24.92
C GLN A 118 5.16 -11.13 23.62
N LEU A 119 4.78 -9.92 23.22
CA LEU A 119 5.30 -9.26 22.01
C LEU A 119 6.76 -8.81 22.19
N VAL A 120 7.12 -8.31 23.37
CA VAL A 120 8.51 -7.89 23.68
C VAL A 120 9.48 -9.07 23.68
N SER A 121 9.03 -10.25 24.12
CA SER A 121 9.87 -11.46 24.20
C SER A 121 10.24 -12.05 22.83
N SER A 122 9.34 -11.93 21.83
CA SER A 122 9.57 -12.47 20.49
C SER A 122 10.58 -11.68 19.64
N HIS A 123 10.93 -10.46 20.05
CA HIS A 123 11.88 -9.63 19.32
C HIS A 123 13.35 -9.93 19.68
N ASP A 124 13.59 -10.60 20.80
CA ASP A 124 14.93 -10.90 21.31
C ASP A 124 15.43 -12.31 20.97
N HIS A 125 14.58 -13.24 20.57
CA HIS A 125 15.00 -14.61 20.25
C HIS A 125 14.59 -14.97 18.82
N GLY A 126 15.60 -14.99 17.93
CA GLY A 126 15.49 -15.58 16.61
C GLY A 126 14.99 -17.01 16.73
N ALA A 127 13.70 -17.23 16.47
CA ALA A 127 13.11 -18.54 16.43
C ALA A 127 13.56 -19.23 15.14
N SER A 128 14.54 -20.12 15.30
CA SER A 128 14.84 -21.19 14.36
C SER A 128 13.56 -22.03 14.14
N PHE A 129 13.01 -21.99 12.93
CA PHE A 129 12.03 -22.99 12.51
C PHE A 129 12.76 -24.26 12.11
N SER A 130 12.53 -25.34 12.84
CA SER A 130 12.90 -26.70 12.46
C SER A 130 11.67 -27.62 12.56
N ALA A 131 11.49 -28.38 11.47
CA ALA A 131 10.50 -29.41 11.15
C ALA A 131 9.08 -28.94 10.77
#